data_AF-B3MMY7-F1
#
_entry.id   AF-B3MMY7-F1
#
_cell.length_a   1.000
_cell.length_b   1.000
_cell.length_c   1.000
_cell.angle_alpha   90.00
_cell.angle_beta   90.00
_cell.angle_gamma   90.00
#
_symmetry.space_group_name_H-M   'P 1'
#
loop_
_entity.id
_entity.type
_entity.pdbx_description
1 polymer ?
#
loop_
_entity_poly.entity_id
_entity_poly.type
_entity_poly.pdbx_seq_one_letter_code
_entity_poly.pdbx_strand_id
1 'polypeptide(L)'
;MFKFNFDVEAEPSEDAVAVKNPFEEQNEDAEDKDELKDTQEIVWYKSFEVKAPENLLSTLDFYELNAKDLDVGRTKLRHLVAGFLLEDIRSQSGLENLDIKKSEDSHSDLLAGVYEGGAKIWEGTSDLLQYLSEQIKDSFWQDKRVLDLGCGSGLLGIYAMKLGAHSDFQDYNKDVLEYITYANILLNLDEELTETEKLEYLDKKTSLYSGDWSHFTDLTKESEKYDVILTSETIYNIDNQQKLLDTFASRLKPEGIVLVAAKSYYFGVGGGLDQFVEKITEGNVFQSESVWQADENLKRGILQLKFK
;
A
#
# COMPACT_ATOMS: atom_id res chain seq x y z
N MET A 1 15.41 -3.83 -5.80
CA MET A 1 14.69 -4.30 -7.00
C MET A 1 13.44 -5.02 -6.53
N PHE A 2 12.28 -4.73 -7.13
CA PHE A 2 10.98 -5.31 -6.78
C PHE A 2 11.01 -6.80 -7.11
N LYS A 3 10.47 -7.66 -6.24
CA LYS A 3 10.31 -9.08 -6.53
C LYS A 3 8.82 -9.42 -6.55
N PHE A 4 8.33 -9.69 -7.74
CA PHE A 4 6.98 -10.19 -7.95
C PHE A 4 7.09 -11.66 -8.35
N ASN A 5 6.75 -12.57 -7.45
CA ASN A 5 6.55 -13.97 -7.82
C ASN A 5 5.08 -14.17 -8.16
N PHE A 6 4.77 -14.07 -9.45
CA PHE A 6 3.57 -14.71 -9.98
C PHE A 6 3.98 -16.12 -10.37
N ASP A 7 3.47 -17.12 -9.66
CA ASP A 7 3.61 -18.50 -10.08
C ASP A 7 2.91 -18.65 -11.42
N VAL A 8 3.69 -18.59 -12.50
CA VAL A 8 3.32 -19.27 -13.73
C VAL A 8 3.81 -20.69 -13.50
N GLU A 9 2.89 -21.62 -13.25
CA GLU A 9 3.20 -23.04 -13.16
C GLU A 9 3.88 -23.47 -14.46
N ALA A 10 5.22 -23.52 -14.44
CA ALA A 10 5.98 -24.19 -15.46
C ALA A 10 5.99 -25.68 -15.07
N GLU A 11 5.30 -26.51 -15.85
CA GLU A 11 5.37 -27.96 -15.70
C GLU A 11 6.84 -28.43 -15.73
N PRO A 12 7.22 -29.40 -14.88
CA PRO A 12 8.58 -29.91 -14.86
C PRO A 12 8.80 -30.79 -16.10
N SER A 13 9.61 -30.33 -17.05
CA SER A 13 10.16 -31.22 -18.09
C SER A 13 11.39 -31.93 -17.54
N GLU A 14 11.26 -33.24 -17.36
CA GLU A 14 12.41 -34.13 -17.19
C GLU A 14 13.17 -34.26 -18.52
N ASP A 15 14.48 -34.47 -18.36
CA ASP A 15 15.49 -34.89 -19.34
C ASP A 15 16.16 -33.84 -20.25
N ALA A 16 17.39 -33.52 -19.87
CA ALA A 16 18.40 -32.89 -20.70
C ALA A 16 19.29 -33.94 -21.39
N VAL A 17 19.34 -33.99 -22.74
CA VAL A 17 20.57 -34.29 -23.53
C VAL A 17 20.53 -33.70 -24.96
N ALA A 18 21.46 -32.78 -25.22
CA ALA A 18 22.23 -32.47 -26.46
C ALA A 18 21.62 -31.94 -27.79
N VAL A 19 21.81 -30.62 -28.01
CA VAL A 19 22.54 -29.89 -29.10
C VAL A 19 22.21 -30.06 -30.63
N LYS A 20 21.88 -28.89 -31.25
CA LYS A 20 22.02 -28.37 -32.67
C LYS A 20 20.93 -28.76 -33.70
N ASN A 21 20.46 -27.92 -34.65
CA ASN A 21 20.73 -26.56 -35.17
C ASN A 21 19.44 -26.08 -35.94
N PRO A 22 19.28 -24.79 -36.35
CA PRO A 22 18.03 -24.17 -36.78
C PRO A 22 17.79 -24.26 -38.30
N PHE A 23 16.52 -24.10 -38.69
CA PHE A 23 15.92 -24.11 -40.03
C PHE A 23 15.62 -25.49 -40.62
N GLU A 24 14.36 -25.90 -40.51
CA GLU A 24 13.64 -26.63 -41.57
C GLU A 24 12.14 -26.39 -41.40
N GLU A 25 11.53 -25.77 -42.42
CA GLU A 25 10.10 -25.60 -42.59
C GLU A 25 9.45 -26.94 -42.94
N GLN A 26 8.33 -27.27 -42.29
CA GLN A 26 7.24 -28.02 -42.93
C GLN A 26 5.92 -27.79 -42.18
N ASN A 27 4.95 -27.28 -42.93
CA ASN A 27 3.54 -27.18 -42.57
C ASN A 27 2.98 -28.58 -42.30
N GLU A 28 2.22 -28.74 -41.22
CA GLU A 28 1.11 -29.68 -41.15
C GLU A 28 0.15 -29.25 -40.02
N ASP A 29 -1.14 -29.36 -40.32
CA ASP A 29 -2.28 -28.88 -39.56
C ASP A 29 -2.31 -29.39 -38.10
N ALA A 30 -2.48 -28.49 -37.13
CA ALA A 30 -2.75 -28.83 -35.75
C ALA A 30 -3.91 -28.00 -35.20
N GLU A 31 -4.91 -28.73 -34.74
CA GLU A 31 -6.22 -28.31 -34.23
C GLU A 31 -6.13 -27.28 -33.10
N ASP A 32 -7.04 -26.30 -33.13
CA ASP A 32 -7.37 -25.39 -32.03
C ASP A 32 -7.58 -26.19 -30.74
N LYS A 33 -6.60 -26.14 -29.83
CA LYS A 33 -6.82 -26.41 -28.42
C LYS A 33 -6.91 -25.07 -27.72
N ASP A 34 -8.14 -24.62 -27.51
CA ASP A 34 -8.47 -23.63 -26.49
C ASP A 34 -7.93 -24.14 -25.15
N GLU A 35 -6.76 -23.63 -24.74
CA GLU A 35 -6.29 -23.73 -23.37
C GLU A 35 -7.19 -22.84 -22.51
N LEU A 36 -8.19 -23.49 -21.89
CA LEU A 36 -8.93 -22.94 -20.77
C LEU A 36 -7.91 -22.54 -19.69
N LYS A 37 -7.60 -21.25 -19.60
CA LYS A 37 -6.97 -20.66 -18.42
C LYS A 37 -7.86 -20.97 -17.23
N ASP A 38 -7.38 -21.81 -16.32
CA ASP A 38 -8.00 -22.04 -15.03
C ASP A 38 -7.89 -20.76 -14.21
N THR A 39 -8.84 -19.84 -14.39
CA THR A 39 -8.96 -18.65 -13.55
C THR A 39 -9.53 -19.10 -12.20
N GLN A 40 -8.67 -19.59 -11.30
CA GLN A 40 -9.05 -19.72 -9.91
C GLN A 40 -9.54 -18.35 -9.43
N GLU A 41 -10.81 -18.27 -9.06
CA GLU A 41 -11.44 -17.03 -8.62
C GLU A 41 -10.79 -16.57 -7.31
N ILE A 42 -10.07 -15.45 -7.34
CA ILE A 42 -9.37 -14.92 -6.17
C ILE A 42 -10.42 -14.50 -5.12
N VAL A 43 -10.41 -15.17 -3.97
CA VAL A 43 -11.26 -14.82 -2.83
C VAL A 43 -10.58 -13.72 -2.01
N TRP A 44 -10.99 -12.48 -2.25
CA TRP A 44 -10.46 -11.30 -1.54
C TRP A 44 -10.86 -11.27 -0.06
N TYR A 45 -9.95 -10.82 0.81
CA TYR A 45 -10.23 -10.67 2.23
C TYR A 45 -11.35 -9.66 2.49
N LYS A 46 -12.27 -10.05 3.38
CA LYS A 46 -13.27 -9.12 3.94
C LYS A 46 -12.57 -8.06 4.77
N SER A 47 -13.14 -6.86 4.78
CA SER A 47 -12.61 -5.76 5.57
C SER A 47 -13.23 -5.66 6.95
N PHE A 48 -12.40 -5.27 7.92
CA PHE A 48 -12.81 -5.05 9.29
C PHE A 48 -11.94 -3.97 9.93
N GLU A 49 -12.51 -3.26 10.89
CA GLU A 49 -11.77 -2.34 11.74
C GLU A 49 -10.83 -3.12 12.66
N VAL A 50 -9.56 -2.77 12.65
CA VAL A 50 -8.52 -3.36 13.48
C VAL A 50 -8.41 -2.53 14.76
N LYS A 51 -8.30 -3.20 15.90
CA LYS A 51 -8.08 -2.56 17.20
C LYS A 51 -6.61 -2.69 17.59
N ALA A 52 -6.14 -1.75 18.41
CA ALA A 52 -4.78 -1.78 18.93
C ALA A 52 -4.53 -3.10 19.67
N PRO A 53 -3.42 -3.81 19.39
CA PRO A 53 -3.07 -5.03 20.12
C PRO A 53 -2.92 -4.76 21.62
N GLU A 54 -3.34 -5.71 22.46
CA GLU A 54 -3.27 -5.56 23.93
C GLU A 54 -1.83 -5.36 24.44
N ASN A 55 -0.84 -5.92 23.74
CA ASN A 55 0.58 -5.82 24.04
C ASN A 55 1.28 -4.65 23.34
N LEU A 56 0.55 -3.76 22.65
CA LEU A 56 1.14 -2.68 21.85
C LEU A 56 2.02 -1.75 22.70
N LEU A 57 1.54 -1.34 23.88
CA LEU A 57 2.30 -0.44 24.75
C LEU A 57 3.47 -1.15 25.43
N SER A 58 3.30 -2.40 25.86
CA SER A 58 4.38 -3.17 26.52
C SER A 58 5.51 -3.55 25.58
N THR A 59 5.31 -3.44 24.27
CA THR A 59 6.32 -3.65 23.23
C THR A 59 6.90 -2.34 22.67
N LEU A 60 6.44 -1.18 23.15
CA LEU A 60 6.84 0.11 22.61
C LEU A 60 8.34 0.41 22.80
N ASP A 61 8.92 0.11 23.96
CA ASP A 61 10.36 0.27 24.20
C ASP A 61 11.21 -0.51 23.18
N PHE A 62 10.76 -1.73 22.84
CA PHE A 62 11.42 -2.54 21.82
C PHE A 62 11.30 -1.89 20.43
N TYR A 63 10.13 -1.34 20.10
CA TYR A 63 9.93 -0.63 18.85
C TYR A 63 10.76 0.65 18.76
N GLU A 64 10.88 1.42 19.84
CA GLU A 64 11.70 2.63 19.90
C GLU A 64 13.18 2.33 19.60
N LEU A 65 13.72 1.24 20.16
CA LEU A 65 15.10 0.81 19.91
C LEU A 65 15.36 0.38 18.47
N ASN A 66 14.33 -0.07 17.76
CA ASN A 66 14.41 -0.58 16.38
C ASN A 66 13.83 0.38 15.34
N ALA A 67 13.58 1.64 15.74
CA ALA A 67 13.08 2.66 14.85
C ALA A 67 14.21 3.48 14.20
N LYS A 68 13.88 4.08 13.05
CA LYS A 68 14.71 5.07 12.36
C LYS A 68 13.97 6.38 12.23
N ASP A 69 14.73 7.45 12.30
CA ASP A 69 14.24 8.78 12.01
C ASP A 69 14.26 9.04 10.49
N LEU A 70 13.24 9.76 10.01
CA LEU A 70 13.07 10.20 8.64
C LEU A 70 12.69 11.68 8.65
N ASP A 71 13.56 12.53 8.11
CA ASP A 71 13.31 13.96 8.00
C ASP A 71 12.49 14.25 6.73
N VAL A 72 11.33 14.90 6.90
CA VAL A 72 10.40 15.27 5.83
C VAL A 72 10.13 16.78 5.89
N GLY A 73 10.95 17.54 5.15
CA GLY A 73 10.94 19.00 5.23
C GLY A 73 11.24 19.50 6.65
N ARG A 74 10.25 20.08 7.32
CA ARG A 74 10.36 20.56 8.73
C ARG A 74 9.79 19.57 9.76
N THR A 75 9.21 18.46 9.29
CA THR A 75 8.58 17.45 10.13
C THR A 75 9.49 16.24 10.24
N LYS A 76 9.78 15.82 11.46
CA LYS A 76 10.53 14.59 11.72
C LYS A 76 9.56 13.44 11.96
N LEU A 77 9.69 12.37 11.18
CA LEU A 77 8.97 11.12 11.35
C LEU A 77 9.90 10.07 11.97
N ARG A 78 9.32 9.11 12.68
CA ARG A 78 10.00 7.92 13.19
C ARG A 78 9.29 6.67 12.69
N HIS A 79 10.01 5.63 12.28
CA HIS A 79 9.40 4.43 11.75
C HIS A 79 10.19 3.18 12.08
N LEU A 80 9.50 2.07 12.27
CA LEU A 80 10.08 0.76 12.45
C LEU A 80 10.89 0.33 11.22
N VAL A 81 12.02 -0.31 11.48
CA VAL A 81 12.78 -1.01 10.46
C VAL A 81 12.23 -2.41 10.33
N ALA A 82 11.54 -2.68 9.23
CA ALA A 82 10.86 -3.95 8.99
C ALA A 82 11.75 -5.19 9.20
N GLY A 83 13.03 -5.13 8.83
CA GLY A 83 13.96 -6.26 9.00
C GLY A 83 14.04 -6.78 10.45
N PHE A 84 14.06 -5.89 11.45
CA PHE A 84 14.10 -6.31 12.86
C PHE A 84 12.78 -6.89 13.35
N LEU A 85 11.66 -6.29 12.92
CA LEU A 85 10.33 -6.80 13.25
C LEU A 85 10.12 -8.20 12.67
N LEU A 86 10.55 -8.41 11.42
CA LEU A 86 10.47 -9.72 10.76
C LEU A 86 11.32 -10.77 11.47
N GLU A 87 12.51 -10.41 11.96
CA GLU A 87 13.34 -11.29 12.78
C GLU A 87 12.68 -11.62 14.13
N ASP A 88 12.08 -10.64 14.81
CA ASP A 88 11.35 -10.86 16.07
C ASP A 88 10.12 -11.77 15.85
N ILE A 89 9.30 -11.47 14.83
CA ILE A 89 8.16 -12.30 14.42
C ILE A 89 8.59 -13.74 14.11
N ARG A 90 9.73 -13.94 13.44
CA ARG A 90 10.29 -15.28 13.15
C ARG A 90 10.68 -16.04 14.42
N SER A 91 11.14 -15.33 15.45
CA SER A 91 11.61 -15.93 16.70
C SER A 91 10.47 -16.36 17.64
N GLN A 92 9.26 -15.83 17.42
CA GLN A 92 8.08 -16.13 18.24
C GLN A 92 7.25 -17.27 17.61
N SER A 93 7.25 -18.43 18.25
CA SER A 93 6.56 -19.66 17.79
C SER A 93 5.04 -19.55 17.70
N GLY A 94 4.42 -18.47 18.18
CA GLY A 94 2.98 -18.23 18.11
C GLY A 94 2.48 -17.57 16.82
N LEU A 95 3.39 -17.11 15.95
CA LEU A 95 3.08 -16.25 14.79
C LEU A 95 3.24 -16.98 13.45
N GLU A 96 3.12 -18.31 13.44
CA GLU A 96 3.39 -19.14 12.24
C GLU A 96 2.44 -18.89 11.06
N ASN A 97 1.25 -18.33 11.30
CA ASN A 97 0.21 -18.14 10.28
C ASN A 97 0.09 -16.70 9.74
N LEU A 98 0.95 -15.76 10.15
CA LEU A 98 0.88 -14.37 9.69
C LEU A 98 1.17 -14.27 8.19
N ASP A 99 0.43 -13.44 7.47
CA ASP A 99 0.62 -13.27 6.02
C ASP A 99 1.95 -12.59 5.69
N ILE A 100 2.42 -11.72 6.59
CA ILE A 100 3.78 -11.16 6.55
C ILE A 100 4.84 -12.27 6.50
N LYS A 101 4.67 -13.35 7.28
CA LYS A 101 5.63 -14.46 7.34
C LYS A 101 5.60 -15.28 6.05
N LYS A 102 4.40 -15.59 5.53
CA LYS A 102 4.25 -16.35 4.27
C LYS A 102 4.92 -15.65 3.08
N SER A 103 4.75 -14.34 2.99
CA SER A 103 5.36 -13.54 1.93
C SER A 103 6.89 -13.56 2.00
N GLU A 104 7.44 -13.36 3.19
CA GLU A 104 8.88 -13.42 3.43
C GLU A 104 9.49 -14.78 3.09
N ASP A 105 8.84 -15.88 3.48
CA ASP A 105 9.31 -17.23 3.15
C ASP A 105 9.34 -17.45 1.62
N SER A 106 8.39 -16.86 0.88
CA SER A 106 8.34 -16.87 -0.58
C SER A 106 9.32 -15.89 -1.27
N HIS A 107 10.01 -15.04 -0.50
CA HIS A 107 10.87 -13.95 -0.99
C HIS A 107 10.18 -13.01 -2.00
N SER A 108 8.85 -12.89 -1.91
CA SER A 108 8.04 -12.02 -2.75
C SER A 108 7.66 -10.77 -1.98
N ASP A 109 7.65 -9.60 -2.62
CA ASP A 109 7.09 -8.39 -2.00
C ASP A 109 5.55 -8.37 -2.12
N LEU A 110 4.96 -9.19 -3.01
CA LEU A 110 3.52 -9.29 -3.28
C LEU A 110 3.09 -10.74 -3.56
N LEU A 111 1.95 -11.14 -3.02
CA LEU A 111 1.20 -12.35 -3.32
C LEU A 111 -0.27 -11.95 -3.45
N ALA A 112 -0.78 -11.89 -4.67
CA ALA A 112 -2.12 -11.36 -4.94
C ALA A 112 -3.20 -12.06 -4.09
N GLY A 113 -4.02 -11.29 -3.38
CA GLY A 113 -5.07 -11.80 -2.51
C GLY A 113 -4.59 -12.43 -1.19
N VAL A 114 -3.28 -12.51 -0.93
CA VAL A 114 -2.70 -13.08 0.29
C VAL A 114 -1.85 -12.05 1.03
N TYR A 115 -0.94 -11.37 0.33
CA TYR A 115 -0.07 -10.35 0.88
C TYR A 115 0.18 -9.26 -0.16
N GLU A 116 -0.38 -8.08 0.03
CA GLU A 116 -0.27 -6.98 -0.95
C GLU A 116 0.85 -5.98 -0.58
N GLY A 117 1.82 -6.45 0.21
CA GLY A 117 2.97 -5.66 0.66
C GLY A 117 2.78 -5.08 2.06
N GLY A 118 3.43 -3.93 2.31
CA GLY A 118 3.17 -3.10 3.50
C GLY A 118 4.28 -3.08 4.55
N ALA A 119 5.13 -4.11 4.63
CA ALA A 119 6.28 -4.08 5.53
C ALA A 119 7.42 -3.19 5.01
N LYS A 120 7.62 -3.19 3.70
CA LYS A 120 8.64 -2.37 3.04
C LYS A 120 8.10 -0.97 2.75
N ILE A 121 8.92 0.04 3.03
CA ILE A 121 8.65 1.41 2.59
C ILE A 121 9.12 1.54 1.14
N TRP A 122 8.19 1.93 0.27
CA TRP A 122 8.43 2.07 -1.16
C TRP A 122 8.91 3.48 -1.51
N GLU A 123 9.64 3.61 -2.63
CA GLU A 123 10.20 4.89 -3.06
C GLU A 123 9.11 5.95 -3.31
N GLY A 124 7.93 5.53 -3.82
CA GLY A 124 6.78 6.41 -3.97
C GLY A 124 6.32 7.09 -2.67
N THR A 125 6.50 6.43 -1.52
CA THR A 125 6.15 7.03 -0.21
C THR A 125 7.07 8.19 0.10
N SER A 126 8.37 8.03 -0.13
CA SER A 126 9.36 9.10 0.08
C SER A 126 9.14 10.27 -0.88
N ASP A 127 8.89 9.99 -2.16
CA ASP A 127 8.61 11.03 -3.16
C ASP A 127 7.36 11.83 -2.76
N LEU A 128 6.29 11.15 -2.33
CA LEU A 128 5.05 11.81 -1.90
C LEU A 128 5.26 12.63 -0.63
N LEU A 129 5.94 12.10 0.39
CA LEU A 129 6.25 12.85 1.61
C LEU A 129 7.04 14.14 1.30
N GLN A 130 8.04 14.05 0.43
CA GLN A 130 8.83 15.23 0.03
C GLN A 130 7.93 16.26 -0.68
N TYR A 131 7.14 15.82 -1.67
CA TYR A 131 6.18 16.68 -2.36
C TYR A 131 5.20 17.37 -1.41
N LEU A 132 4.60 16.62 -0.48
CA LEU A 132 3.68 17.18 0.52
C LEU A 132 4.37 18.27 1.34
N SER A 133 5.62 18.03 1.76
CA SER A 133 6.38 18.98 2.59
C SER A 133 6.80 20.27 1.88
N GLU A 134 6.96 20.22 0.56
CA GLU A 134 7.39 21.36 -0.25
C GLU A 134 6.21 22.15 -0.80
N GLN A 135 5.16 21.44 -1.23
CA GLN A 135 4.08 22.02 -2.03
C GLN A 135 2.81 22.30 -1.21
N ILE A 136 2.63 21.64 -0.06
CA ILE A 136 1.46 21.80 0.79
C ILE A 136 1.86 22.47 2.11
N LYS A 137 1.22 23.60 2.42
CA LYS A 137 1.47 24.33 3.67
C LYS A 137 1.02 23.50 4.87
N ASP A 138 1.80 23.49 5.94
CA ASP A 138 1.46 22.80 7.21
C ASP A 138 0.04 23.10 7.70
N SER A 139 -0.40 24.37 7.60
CA SER A 139 -1.74 24.79 8.05
C SER A 139 -2.90 24.17 7.25
N PHE A 140 -2.64 23.56 6.09
CA PHE A 140 -3.65 22.87 5.30
C PHE A 140 -4.20 21.64 6.02
N TRP A 141 -3.37 20.95 6.79
CA TRP A 141 -3.69 19.66 7.42
C TRP A 141 -4.56 19.78 8.67
N GLN A 142 -4.58 20.95 9.29
CA GLN A 142 -5.34 21.20 10.51
C GLN A 142 -6.81 20.80 10.33
N ASP A 143 -7.28 19.90 11.18
CA ASP A 143 -8.65 19.39 11.23
C ASP A 143 -9.14 18.68 9.94
N LYS A 144 -8.22 18.32 9.03
CA LYS A 144 -8.57 17.53 7.84
C LYS A 144 -8.83 16.08 8.19
N ARG A 145 -9.80 15.46 7.51
CA ARG A 145 -9.95 14.00 7.47
C ARG A 145 -9.10 13.46 6.33
N VAL A 146 -8.09 12.66 6.67
CA VAL A 146 -7.13 12.08 5.73
C VAL A 146 -7.27 10.56 5.74
N LEU A 147 -7.23 9.94 4.57
CA LEU A 147 -7.11 8.50 4.43
C LEU A 147 -5.74 8.17 3.84
N ASP A 148 -4.97 7.34 4.52
CA ASP A 148 -3.80 6.66 3.97
C ASP A 148 -4.25 5.29 3.45
N LEU A 149 -4.45 5.16 2.13
CA LEU A 149 -5.02 3.97 1.49
C LEU A 149 -3.91 3.09 0.90
N GLY A 150 -3.86 1.82 1.30
CA GLY A 150 -2.70 0.96 1.10
C GLY A 150 -1.51 1.47 1.91
N CYS A 151 -1.72 1.71 3.20
CA CYS A 151 -0.84 2.54 4.01
C CYS A 151 0.51 1.89 4.34
N GLY A 152 0.58 0.55 4.40
CA GLY A 152 1.78 -0.16 4.84
C GLY A 152 2.30 0.37 6.17
N SER A 153 3.45 1.04 6.13
CA SER A 153 4.05 1.67 7.31
C SER A 153 3.28 2.87 7.86
N GLY A 154 2.27 3.39 7.17
CA GLY A 154 1.41 4.49 7.63
C GLY A 154 2.05 5.89 7.57
N LEU A 155 3.18 6.05 6.89
CA LEU A 155 3.96 7.28 6.99
C LEU A 155 3.24 8.52 6.41
N LEU A 156 2.40 8.34 5.40
CA LEU A 156 1.66 9.45 4.79
C LEU A 156 0.58 9.96 5.74
N GLY A 157 -0.20 9.04 6.33
CA GLY A 157 -1.20 9.37 7.33
C GLY A 157 -0.59 9.96 8.60
N ILE A 158 0.54 9.40 9.08
CA ILE A 158 1.26 9.91 10.26
C ILE A 158 1.80 11.32 10.00
N TYR A 159 2.36 11.59 8.82
CA TYR A 159 2.81 12.93 8.45
C TYR A 159 1.68 13.95 8.56
N ALA A 160 0.51 13.63 8.02
CA ALA A 160 -0.67 14.47 8.13
C ALA A 160 -1.13 14.65 9.59
N MET A 161 -1.11 13.58 10.42
CA MET A 161 -1.47 13.65 11.84
C MET A 161 -0.58 14.59 12.63
N LYS A 162 0.74 14.54 12.41
CA LYS A 162 1.69 15.44 13.08
C LYS A 162 1.44 16.91 12.74
N LEU A 163 0.74 17.19 11.64
CA LEU A 163 0.35 18.52 11.19
C LEU A 163 -1.11 18.87 11.54
N GLY A 164 -1.76 18.07 12.40
CA GLY A 164 -3.08 18.38 12.97
C GLY A 164 -4.26 17.69 12.28
N ALA A 165 -4.02 16.78 11.33
CA ALA A 165 -5.09 16.00 10.70
C ALA A 165 -5.64 14.89 11.60
N HIS A 166 -6.84 14.41 11.26
CA HIS A 166 -7.37 13.12 11.67
C HIS A 166 -7.12 12.13 10.54
N SER A 167 -6.30 11.10 10.77
CA SER A 167 -5.93 10.14 9.73
C SER A 167 -6.48 8.76 10.02
N ASP A 168 -7.22 8.22 9.05
CA ASP A 168 -7.57 6.81 9.02
C ASP A 168 -6.58 6.08 8.11
N PHE A 169 -6.31 4.81 8.41
CA PHE A 169 -5.35 3.99 7.69
C PHE A 169 -6.04 2.74 7.17
N GLN A 170 -5.74 2.36 5.94
CA GLN A 170 -6.23 1.14 5.36
C GLN A 170 -5.09 0.37 4.72
N ASP A 171 -4.99 -0.92 5.02
CA ASP A 171 -4.08 -1.85 4.35
C ASP A 171 -4.80 -3.16 4.04
N TYR A 172 -4.30 -3.95 3.09
CA TYR A 172 -4.88 -5.26 2.82
C TYR A 172 -4.65 -6.20 4.01
N ASN A 173 -3.44 -6.18 4.57
CA ASN A 173 -2.99 -7.15 5.56
C ASN A 173 -3.21 -6.64 6.99
N LYS A 174 -4.03 -7.36 7.76
CA LYS A 174 -4.27 -7.07 9.19
C LYS A 174 -2.98 -7.00 10.00
N ASP A 175 -2.08 -7.94 9.76
CA ASP A 175 -0.82 -8.05 10.51
C ASP A 175 0.08 -6.83 10.28
N VAL A 176 0.02 -6.20 9.09
CA VAL A 176 0.75 -4.96 8.80
C VAL A 176 0.23 -3.84 9.70
N LEU A 177 -1.09 -3.74 9.86
CA LEU A 177 -1.70 -2.75 10.73
C LEU A 177 -1.35 -2.99 12.21
N GLU A 178 -1.44 -4.24 12.67
CA GLU A 178 -1.20 -4.64 14.06
C GLU A 178 0.26 -4.46 14.50
N TYR A 179 1.22 -4.87 13.66
CA TYR A 179 2.63 -4.93 14.05
C TYR A 179 3.49 -3.79 13.50
N ILE A 180 3.03 -3.05 12.47
CA ILE A 180 3.81 -1.99 11.84
C ILE A 180 3.11 -0.64 12.00
N THR A 181 1.89 -0.51 11.50
CA THR A 181 1.21 0.78 11.42
C THR A 181 0.93 1.34 12.81
N TYR A 182 0.37 0.56 13.74
CA TYR A 182 0.12 1.01 15.11
C TYR A 182 1.40 1.46 15.83
N ALA A 183 2.46 0.65 15.73
CA ALA A 183 3.73 0.99 16.33
C ALA A 183 4.30 2.28 15.75
N ASN A 184 4.25 2.45 14.42
CA ASN A 184 4.70 3.69 13.78
C ASN A 184 3.87 4.90 14.21
N ILE A 185 2.56 4.77 14.40
CA ILE A 185 1.75 5.88 14.92
C ILE A 185 2.24 6.27 16.32
N LEU A 186 2.39 5.30 17.23
CA LEU A 186 2.85 5.54 18.60
C LEU A 186 4.25 6.18 18.66
N LEU A 187 5.17 5.75 17.81
CA LEU A 187 6.52 6.31 17.69
C LEU A 187 6.54 7.79 17.29
N ASN A 188 5.42 8.33 16.79
CA ASN A 188 5.30 9.71 16.33
C ASN A 188 4.39 10.59 17.20
N LEU A 189 3.75 10.02 18.22
CA LEU A 189 3.02 10.78 19.22
C LEU A 189 4.00 11.54 20.12
N ASP A 190 3.49 12.54 20.84
CA ASP A 190 4.29 13.32 21.78
C ASP A 190 4.80 12.42 22.92
N GLU A 191 6.11 12.49 23.19
CA GLU A 191 6.81 11.67 24.18
C GLU A 191 6.33 12.00 25.62
N GLU A 192 5.77 13.18 25.84
CA GLU A 192 5.21 13.61 27.13
C GLU A 192 3.83 13.00 27.43
N LEU A 193 3.17 12.36 26.45
CA LEU A 193 1.88 11.70 26.68
C LEU A 193 2.08 10.42 27.49
N THR A 194 1.24 10.25 28.50
CA THR A 194 1.10 8.98 29.22
C THR A 194 0.58 7.89 28.30
N GLU A 195 0.78 6.63 28.67
CA GLU A 195 0.24 5.46 27.96
C GLU A 195 -1.27 5.58 27.70
N THR A 196 -2.04 6.00 28.72
CA THR A 196 -3.48 6.22 28.59
C THR A 196 -3.80 7.32 27.58
N GLU A 197 -3.08 8.43 27.60
CA GLU A 197 -3.31 9.52 26.65
C GLU A 197 -2.93 9.13 25.22
N LYS A 198 -1.89 8.29 25.03
CA LYS A 198 -1.54 7.72 23.72
C LYS A 198 -2.68 6.86 23.17
N LEU A 199 -3.28 6.00 23.99
CA LEU A 199 -4.43 5.18 23.60
C LEU A 199 -5.66 6.03 23.29
N GLU A 200 -5.97 7.02 24.14
CA GLU A 200 -7.07 7.95 23.87
C GLU A 200 -6.86 8.75 22.58
N TYR A 201 -5.61 9.12 22.30
CA TYR A 201 -5.26 9.81 21.06
C TYR A 201 -5.53 8.90 19.86
N LEU A 202 -5.08 7.64 19.89
CA LEU A 202 -5.37 6.66 18.84
C LEU A 202 -6.87 6.54 18.59
N ASP A 203 -7.66 6.33 19.65
CA ASP A 203 -9.12 6.15 19.54
C ASP A 203 -9.85 7.39 18.99
N LYS A 204 -9.35 8.59 19.28
CA LYS A 204 -10.01 9.85 18.87
C LYS A 204 -9.55 10.37 17.50
N LYS A 205 -8.32 10.04 17.10
CA LYS A 205 -7.67 10.64 15.93
C LYS A 205 -7.45 9.66 14.79
N THR A 206 -7.62 8.37 15.02
CA THR A 206 -7.33 7.34 14.02
C THR A 206 -8.35 6.21 14.02
N SER A 207 -8.55 5.62 12.84
CA SER A 207 -9.18 4.31 12.66
C SER A 207 -8.35 3.49 11.68
N LEU A 208 -8.17 2.20 11.93
CA LEU A 208 -7.39 1.30 11.09
C LEU A 208 -8.30 0.23 10.49
N TYR A 209 -8.19 -0.03 9.19
CA TYR A 209 -9.04 -0.96 8.46
C TYR A 209 -8.20 -1.93 7.63
N SER A 210 -8.36 -3.23 7.87
CA SER A 210 -7.72 -4.26 7.03
C SER A 210 -8.67 -4.74 5.94
N GLY A 211 -8.16 -5.43 4.92
CA GLY A 211 -8.92 -6.12 3.88
C GLY A 211 -9.03 -5.36 2.56
N ASP A 212 -9.80 -5.94 1.62
CA ASP A 212 -9.95 -5.43 0.26
C ASP A 212 -10.66 -4.05 0.18
N TRP A 213 -10.31 -3.26 -0.82
CA TRP A 213 -10.84 -1.91 -1.00
C TRP A 213 -12.36 -1.85 -1.21
N SER A 214 -12.97 -2.82 -1.90
CA SER A 214 -14.43 -2.82 -2.09
C SER A 214 -15.14 -3.09 -0.76
N HIS A 215 -14.65 -4.05 0.01
CA HIS A 215 -15.20 -4.36 1.33
C HIS A 215 -14.94 -3.23 2.34
N PHE A 216 -13.81 -2.53 2.25
CA PHE A 216 -13.53 -1.32 3.04
C PHE A 216 -14.55 -0.22 2.72
N THR A 217 -14.87 -0.05 1.44
CA THR A 217 -15.85 0.93 0.97
C THR A 217 -17.24 0.62 1.53
N ASP A 218 -17.64 -0.66 1.52
CA ASP A 218 -18.90 -1.11 2.10
C ASP A 218 -18.94 -0.94 3.63
N LEU A 219 -17.86 -1.30 4.31
CA LEU A 219 -17.73 -1.19 5.77
C LEU A 219 -17.84 0.26 6.24
N THR A 220 -17.24 1.19 5.49
CA THR A 220 -17.15 2.61 5.86
C THR A 220 -18.19 3.49 5.19
N LYS A 221 -19.19 2.91 4.50
CA LYS A 221 -20.17 3.67 3.69
C LYS A 221 -20.89 4.79 4.46
N GLU A 222 -21.17 4.59 5.75
CA GLU A 222 -21.84 5.56 6.62
C GLU A 222 -20.87 6.50 7.35
N SER A 223 -19.57 6.22 7.30
CA SER A 223 -18.53 7.05 7.92
C SER A 223 -18.36 8.36 7.15
N GLU A 224 -17.88 9.41 7.83
CA GLU A 224 -17.53 10.67 7.18
C GLU A 224 -16.49 10.45 6.07
N LYS A 225 -16.67 11.13 4.94
CA LYS A 225 -15.75 11.11 3.81
C LYS A 225 -14.46 11.89 4.10
N TYR A 226 -13.44 11.70 3.27
CA TYR A 226 -12.12 12.29 3.46
C TYR A 226 -11.94 13.57 2.63
N ASP A 227 -11.25 14.55 3.22
CA ASP A 227 -10.77 15.74 2.52
C ASP A 227 -9.57 15.42 1.62
N VAL A 228 -8.74 14.47 2.04
CA VAL A 228 -7.54 14.03 1.33
C VAL A 228 -7.45 12.51 1.37
N ILE A 229 -7.23 11.88 0.22
CA ILE A 229 -6.81 10.48 0.15
C ILE A 229 -5.37 10.46 -0.36
N LEU A 230 -4.47 9.87 0.43
CA LEU A 230 -3.08 9.68 0.10
C LEU A 230 -2.86 8.20 -0.21
N THR A 231 -2.13 7.89 -1.27
CA THR A 231 -1.80 6.52 -1.60
C THR A 231 -0.50 6.45 -2.39
N SER A 232 0.27 5.39 -2.14
CA SER A 232 1.57 5.19 -2.76
C SER A 232 1.69 3.75 -3.25
N GLU A 233 2.07 3.58 -4.52
CA GLU A 233 2.39 2.28 -5.13
C GLU A 233 1.19 1.31 -5.07
N THR A 234 -0.02 1.80 -5.33
CA THR A 234 -1.28 1.03 -5.31
C THR A 234 -1.89 0.78 -6.68
N ILE A 235 -1.27 1.29 -7.75
CA ILE A 235 -1.78 1.17 -9.13
C ILE A 235 -1.02 0.14 -9.98
N TYR A 236 -0.14 -0.66 -9.38
CA TYR A 236 0.70 -1.62 -10.10
C TYR A 236 -0.11 -2.73 -10.77
N ASN A 237 -1.24 -3.14 -10.17
CA ASN A 237 -2.13 -4.17 -10.72
C ASN A 237 -3.31 -3.52 -11.45
N ILE A 238 -3.35 -3.68 -12.78
CA ILE A 238 -4.37 -3.10 -13.67
C ILE A 238 -5.79 -3.52 -13.26
N ASP A 239 -5.95 -4.77 -12.82
CA ASP A 239 -7.25 -5.37 -12.51
C ASP A 239 -7.88 -4.69 -11.28
N ASN A 240 -7.06 -4.22 -10.34
CA ASN A 240 -7.52 -3.55 -9.13
C ASN A 240 -7.71 -2.04 -9.30
N GLN A 241 -7.31 -1.43 -10.42
CA GLN A 241 -7.40 0.03 -10.57
C GLN A 241 -8.84 0.55 -10.65
N GLN A 242 -9.78 -0.21 -11.21
CA GLN A 242 -11.18 0.24 -11.23
C GLN A 242 -11.74 0.25 -9.81
N LYS A 243 -11.48 -0.83 -9.07
CA LYS A 243 -11.82 -0.96 -7.66
C LYS A 243 -11.26 0.22 -6.84
N LEU A 244 -10.02 0.61 -7.09
CA LEU A 244 -9.38 1.77 -6.45
C LEU A 244 -10.09 3.09 -6.77
N LEU A 245 -10.42 3.34 -8.04
CA LEU A 245 -11.17 4.54 -8.46
C LEU A 245 -12.56 4.58 -7.84
N ASP A 246 -13.25 3.44 -7.74
CA ASP A 246 -14.56 3.34 -7.10
C ASP A 246 -14.45 3.67 -5.61
N THR A 247 -13.42 3.17 -4.91
CA THR A 247 -13.13 3.53 -3.52
C THR A 247 -12.88 5.03 -3.36
N PHE A 248 -12.11 5.66 -4.25
CA PHE A 248 -11.95 7.11 -4.24
C PHE A 248 -13.30 7.82 -4.39
N ALA A 249 -14.12 7.42 -5.37
CA ALA A 249 -15.41 8.06 -5.63
C ALA A 249 -16.37 7.94 -4.44
N SER A 250 -16.37 6.78 -3.78
CA SER A 250 -17.22 6.54 -2.62
C SER A 250 -16.75 7.28 -1.38
N ARG A 251 -15.44 7.40 -1.14
CA ARG A 251 -14.89 7.88 0.13
C ARG A 251 -14.34 9.31 0.11
N LEU A 252 -14.17 9.95 -1.05
CA LEU A 252 -13.71 11.34 -1.16
C LEU A 252 -14.85 12.36 -1.02
N LYS A 253 -14.61 13.46 -0.29
CA LYS A 253 -15.51 14.63 -0.27
C LYS A 253 -15.57 15.30 -1.66
N PRO A 254 -16.66 16.02 -2.01
CA PRO A 254 -16.77 16.68 -3.32
C PRO A 254 -15.60 17.61 -3.67
N GLU A 255 -15.08 18.36 -2.69
CA GLU A 255 -13.93 19.27 -2.84
C GLU A 255 -12.59 18.63 -2.45
N GLY A 256 -12.60 17.32 -2.19
CA GLY A 256 -11.43 16.59 -1.75
C GLY A 256 -10.42 16.36 -2.88
N ILE A 257 -9.21 15.96 -2.50
CA ILE A 257 -8.16 15.57 -3.45
C ILE A 257 -7.66 14.16 -3.16
N VAL A 258 -7.25 13.46 -4.22
CA VAL A 258 -6.46 12.23 -4.11
C VAL A 258 -5.05 12.51 -4.61
N LEU A 259 -4.02 12.07 -3.90
CA LEU A 259 -2.64 12.08 -4.36
C LEU A 259 -2.14 10.65 -4.47
N VAL A 260 -1.78 10.25 -5.69
CA VAL A 260 -1.30 8.92 -6.05
C VAL A 260 0.17 9.03 -6.44
N ALA A 261 1.07 8.49 -5.63
CA ALA A 261 2.47 8.36 -6.00
C ALA A 261 2.74 6.96 -6.55
N ALA A 262 3.34 6.86 -7.73
CA ALA A 262 3.61 5.57 -8.35
C ALA A 262 4.71 5.66 -9.40
N LYS A 263 5.12 4.50 -9.90
CA LYS A 263 5.96 4.41 -11.08
C LYS A 263 5.17 4.70 -12.34
N SER A 264 5.83 5.28 -13.34
CA SER A 264 5.26 5.41 -14.68
C SER A 264 4.94 4.05 -15.28
N TYR A 265 5.72 3.01 -14.94
CA TYR A 265 5.46 1.64 -15.39
C TYR A 265 6.01 0.56 -14.43
N TYR A 266 5.24 -0.50 -14.22
CA TYR A 266 5.62 -1.70 -13.47
C TYR A 266 5.76 -2.89 -14.43
N PHE A 267 7.00 -3.35 -14.65
CA PHE A 267 7.26 -4.53 -15.47
C PHE A 267 6.63 -5.80 -14.85
N GLY A 268 6.01 -6.64 -15.69
CA GLY A 268 5.33 -7.88 -15.28
C GLY A 268 3.83 -7.70 -15.09
N VAL A 269 3.42 -6.84 -14.16
CA VAL A 269 2.01 -6.57 -13.82
C VAL A 269 1.32 -5.56 -14.74
N GLY A 270 2.10 -4.79 -15.50
CA GLY A 270 1.61 -3.92 -16.57
C GLY A 270 1.03 -2.57 -16.14
N GLY A 271 0.73 -2.37 -14.84
CA GLY A 271 0.20 -1.09 -14.36
C GLY A 271 1.23 0.04 -14.39
N GLY A 272 0.78 1.26 -14.10
CA GLY A 272 1.61 2.46 -14.05
C GLY A 272 0.80 3.75 -14.23
N LEU A 273 1.45 4.90 -14.07
CA LEU A 273 0.78 6.21 -14.17
C LEU A 273 0.12 6.44 -15.53
N ASP A 274 0.80 6.09 -16.63
CA ASP A 274 0.30 6.37 -17.98
C ASP A 274 -1.02 5.63 -18.24
N GLN A 275 -1.02 4.32 -17.98
CA GLN A 275 -2.20 3.47 -18.13
C GLN A 275 -3.31 3.82 -17.11
N PHE A 276 -2.96 4.28 -15.92
CA PHE A 276 -3.95 4.73 -14.94
C PHE A 276 -4.64 6.05 -15.36
N VAL A 277 -3.92 6.98 -16.00
CA VAL A 277 -4.49 8.21 -16.58
C VAL A 277 -5.53 7.89 -17.66
N GLU A 278 -5.24 6.91 -18.53
CA GLU A 278 -6.19 6.44 -19.55
C GLU A 278 -7.48 5.94 -18.90
N LYS A 279 -7.37 5.07 -17.88
CA LYS A 279 -8.52 4.52 -17.14
C LYS A 279 -9.36 5.60 -16.44
N ILE A 280 -8.70 6.60 -15.84
CA ILE A 280 -9.39 7.76 -15.25
C ILE A 280 -10.19 8.53 -16.32
N THR A 281 -9.57 8.74 -17.48
CA THR A 281 -10.16 9.49 -18.59
C THR A 281 -11.39 8.79 -19.14
N GLU A 282 -11.32 7.47 -19.33
CA GLU A 282 -12.42 6.62 -19.77
C GLU A 282 -13.60 6.63 -18.79
N GLY A 283 -13.32 6.53 -17.49
CA GLY A 283 -14.36 6.52 -16.45
C GLY A 283 -15.11 7.86 -16.30
N ASN A 284 -14.49 8.98 -16.68
CA ASN A 284 -15.09 10.33 -16.69
C ASN A 284 -15.67 10.80 -15.33
N VAL A 285 -15.24 10.22 -14.20
CA VAL A 285 -15.62 10.64 -12.84
C VAL A 285 -14.61 11.65 -12.27
N PHE A 286 -13.33 11.40 -12.49
CA PHE A 286 -12.23 12.22 -12.01
C PHE A 286 -11.52 12.93 -13.16
N GLN A 287 -11.00 14.12 -12.88
CA GLN A 287 -9.91 14.73 -13.64
C GLN A 287 -8.60 14.45 -12.93
N SER A 288 -7.53 14.24 -13.71
CA SER A 288 -6.18 14.00 -13.19
C SER A 288 -5.17 15.03 -13.72
N GLU A 289 -4.19 15.35 -12.89
CA GLU A 289 -3.08 16.25 -13.20
C GLU A 289 -1.78 15.64 -12.66
N SER A 290 -0.72 15.63 -13.46
CA SER A 290 0.62 15.28 -12.97
C SER A 290 1.21 16.49 -12.24
N VAL A 291 1.37 16.37 -10.93
CA VAL A 291 1.82 17.47 -10.06
C VAL A 291 3.30 17.38 -9.70
N TRP A 292 3.91 16.21 -9.94
CA TRP A 292 5.34 16.00 -9.75
C TRP A 292 5.82 14.82 -10.61
N GLN A 293 7.05 14.91 -11.10
CA GLN A 293 7.73 13.83 -11.81
C GLN A 293 9.19 13.81 -11.38
N ALA A 294 9.75 12.61 -11.25
CA ALA A 294 11.18 12.44 -11.00
C ALA A 294 11.98 12.73 -12.28
N ASP A 295 13.23 13.18 -12.13
CA ASP A 295 14.12 13.49 -13.26
C ASP A 295 14.33 12.30 -14.21
N GLU A 296 14.80 12.57 -15.43
CA GLU A 296 14.80 11.71 -16.65
C GLU A 296 15.18 10.22 -16.49
N ASN A 297 15.88 9.82 -15.42
CA ASN A 297 16.26 8.43 -15.16
C ASN A 297 15.29 7.66 -14.27
N LEU A 298 14.39 8.35 -13.57
CA LEU A 298 13.44 7.79 -12.62
C LEU A 298 12.03 7.90 -13.20
N LYS A 299 11.48 6.77 -13.61
CA LYS A 299 10.11 6.66 -14.12
C LYS A 299 9.11 6.64 -12.96
N ARG A 300 9.00 7.74 -12.20
CA ARG A 300 8.07 7.91 -11.07
C ARG A 300 7.43 9.29 -11.11
N GLY A 301 6.24 9.40 -10.54
CA GLY A 301 5.50 10.65 -10.50
C GLY A 301 4.38 10.64 -9.47
N ILE A 302 3.78 11.80 -9.28
CA ILE A 302 2.62 12.01 -8.42
C ILE A 302 1.49 12.57 -9.27
N LEU A 303 0.35 11.90 -9.18
CA LEU A 303 -0.90 12.28 -9.81
C LEU A 303 -1.85 12.87 -8.76
N GLN A 304 -2.42 14.03 -9.05
CA GLN A 304 -3.53 14.59 -8.29
C GLN A 304 -4.85 14.30 -9.01
N LEU A 305 -5.83 13.75 -8.30
CA LEU A 305 -7.19 13.57 -8.81
C LEU A 305 -8.18 14.46 -8.04
N LYS A 306 -9.17 14.98 -8.77
CA LYS A 306 -10.33 15.72 -8.24
C LYS A 306 -11.58 15.27 -9.00
N PHE A 307 -12.76 15.37 -8.38
CA PHE A 307 -14.01 15.18 -9.14
C PHE A 307 -14.08 16.17 -10.32
N LYS A 308 -14.70 15.75 -11.42
CA LYS A 308 -15.02 16.61 -12.56
C LYS A 308 -16.22 17.52 -12.29
#